data_AF-A0A7C2IZN7-F1
#
_entry.id   AF-A0A7C2IZN7-F1
#
_cell.length_a   1.000
_cell.length_b   1.000
_cell.length_c   1.000
_cell.angle_alpha   90.00
_cell.angle_beta   90.00
_cell.angle_gamma   90.00
#
_symmetry.space_group_name_H-M   'P 1'
#
loop_
_entity.id
_entity.type
_entity.pdbx_description
1 polymer ?
#
loop_
_entity_poly.entity_id
_entity_poly.type
_entity_poly.pdbx_seq_one_letter_code
_entity_poly.pdbx_strand_id
1 'polypeptide(L)' 'MEEIKQVILEHLASAKKSKQYIKDIEKAVKQKLPNASGRDIRKAATMLADEGKVAYFSTGSTTMYCLKGREAETTDKEE' A
#
# COMPACT_ATOMS: atom_id res chain seq x y z
N MET A 1 -11.31 8.00 -6.73
CA MET A 1 -9.84 7.84 -6.67
C MET A 1 -9.30 8.15 -5.27
N GLU A 2 -9.79 9.21 -4.60
CA GLU A 2 -9.37 9.55 -3.23
C GLU A 2 -9.71 8.47 -2.20
N GLU A 3 -10.89 7.86 -2.27
CA GLU A 3 -11.27 6.75 -1.38
C GLU A 3 -10.28 5.58 -1.45
N ILE A 4 -9.83 5.20 -2.65
CA ILE A 4 -8.83 4.14 -2.84
C ILE A 4 -7.51 4.54 -2.16
N LYS A 5 -7.07 5.79 -2.33
CA LYS A 5 -5.85 6.29 -1.69
C LYS A 5 -5.95 6.22 -0.17
N GLN A 6 -7.08 6.62 0.39
CA GLN A 6 -7.30 6.60 1.83
C GLN A 6 -7.28 5.18 2.39
N VAL A 7 -7.96 4.24 1.72
CA VAL A 7 -7.93 2.82 2.12
C VAL A 7 -6.51 2.24 2.05
N ILE A 8 -5.72 2.60 1.03
CA ILE A 8 -4.31 2.17 0.94
C ILE A 8 -3.50 2.69 2.14
N LEU A 9 -3.64 3.99 2.48
CA LEU A 9 -2.93 4.59 3.61
C LEU A 9 -3.33 3.95 4.95
N GLU A 10 -4.62 3.73 5.16
CA GLU A 10 -5.13 3.03 6.34
C GLU A 10 -4.55 1.61 6.45
N HIS A 11 -4.55 0.87 5.34
CA HIS A 11 -4.01 -0.48 5.30
C HIS A 11 -2.51 -0.49 5.62
N LEU A 12 -1.73 0.42 5.04
CA LEU A 12 -0.29 0.54 5.33
C LEU A 12 -0.01 1.00 6.77
N ALA A 13 -0.90 1.79 7.37
CA ALA A 13 -0.79 2.21 8.77
C ALA A 13 -1.09 1.05 9.74
N SER A 14 -2.11 0.25 9.45
CA SER A 14 -2.51 -0.91 10.25
C SER A 14 -1.67 -2.17 9.99
N ALA A 15 -0.97 -2.22 8.86
CA ALA A 15 -0.20 -3.39 8.47
C ALA A 15 0.90 -3.72 9.50
N LYS A 16 0.98 -5.01 9.83
CA LYS A 16 1.99 -5.57 10.74
C LYS A 16 3.41 -5.37 10.21
N LYS A 17 3.60 -5.62 8.91
CA LYS A 17 4.84 -5.33 8.19
C LYS A 17 4.75 -3.96 7.54
N SER A 18 5.80 -3.18 7.71
CA SER A 18 5.94 -1.85 7.11
C SER A 18 5.81 -1.88 5.58
N LYS A 19 6.41 -2.88 4.93
CA LYS A 19 6.37 -3.07 3.48
C LYS A 19 5.30 -4.09 3.12
N GLN A 20 4.37 -3.70 2.25
CA GLN A 20 3.29 -4.54 1.74
C GLN A 20 3.39 -4.73 0.24
N TYR A 21 3.17 -5.95 -0.26
CA TYR A 21 3.11 -6.18 -1.69
C TYR A 21 1.87 -5.52 -2.28
N ILE A 22 1.97 -5.04 -3.53
CA ILE A 22 0.83 -4.45 -4.23
C ILE A 22 -0.37 -5.40 -4.33
N LYS A 23 -0.13 -6.72 -4.42
CA LYS A 23 -1.19 -7.73 -4.43
C LYS A 23 -1.96 -7.82 -3.12
N ASP A 24 -1.29 -7.59 -1.99
CA ASP A 24 -1.93 -7.63 -0.67
C ASP A 24 -2.73 -6.35 -0.43
N ILE A 25 -2.18 -5.21 -0.85
CA ILE A 25 -2.90 -3.93 -0.90
C ILE A 25 -4.15 -4.05 -1.78
N GLU A 26 -4.03 -4.64 -2.98
CA GLU A 26 -5.17 -4.87 -3.86
C GLU A 26 -6.27 -5.71 -3.20
N LYS A 27 -5.91 -6.76 -2.47
CA LYS A 27 -6.88 -7.57 -1.72
C LYS A 27 -7.54 -6.77 -0.60
N ALA A 28 -6.77 -6.05 0.19
CA ALA A 28 -7.28 -5.25 1.30
C ALA A 28 -8.21 -4.12 0.81
N VAL A 29 -7.86 -3.46 -0.29
CA VAL A 29 -8.72 -2.46 -0.91
C VAL A 29 -10.00 -3.10 -1.42
N LYS A 30 -9.94 -4.24 -2.11
CA LYS A 30 -11.14 -4.93 -2.62
C LYS A 30 -12.06 -5.46 -1.52
N GLN A 31 -11.54 -5.74 -0.32
CA GLN A 31 -12.39 -6.10 0.82
C GLN A 31 -13.26 -4.93 1.29
N LYS A 32 -12.76 -3.68 1.23
CA LYS A 32 -13.53 -2.48 1.57
C LYS A 32 -14.30 -1.90 0.36
N LEU A 33 -13.70 -1.98 -0.82
CA LEU A 33 -14.19 -1.43 -2.09
C LEU A 33 -14.20 -2.54 -3.16
N PRO A 34 -15.20 -3.44 -3.16
CA PRO A 34 -15.24 -4.59 -4.07
C PRO A 34 -15.31 -4.19 -5.55
N ASN A 35 -15.81 -3.00 -5.84
CA ASN A 35 -15.90 -2.44 -7.20
C ASN A 35 -14.60 -1.78 -7.69
N ALA A 36 -13.57 -1.67 -6.85
CA ALA A 36 -12.31 -1.04 -7.23
C ALA A 36 -11.53 -1.93 -8.21
N SER A 37 -11.21 -1.38 -9.39
CA SER A 37 -10.40 -2.09 -10.37
C SER A 37 -8.94 -2.21 -9.90
N GLY A 38 -8.27 -3.31 -10.21
CA GLY A 38 -6.84 -3.47 -9.89
C GLY A 38 -5.95 -2.40 -10.53
N ARG A 39 -6.35 -1.90 -11.71
CA ARG A 39 -5.67 -0.80 -12.40
C ARG A 39 -5.76 0.50 -11.59
N ASP A 40 -6.94 0.80 -11.03
CA ASP A 40 -7.17 2.00 -10.23
C ASP A 40 -6.40 1.96 -8.92
N ILE A 41 -6.31 0.79 -8.29
CA ILE A 41 -5.53 0.58 -7.06
C ILE A 41 -4.04 0.82 -7.31
N ARG A 42 -3.49 0.26 -8.39
CA ARG A 42 -2.09 0.50 -8.77
C ARG A 42 -1.83 1.96 -9.06
N LYS A 43 -2.72 2.60 -9.83
CA LYS A 43 -2.59 4.03 -10.16
C LYS A 43 -2.63 4.88 -8.90
N ALA A 44 -3.54 4.58 -7.96
CA ALA A 44 -3.62 5.26 -6.68
C ALA A 44 -2.35 5.08 -5.83
N ALA A 45 -1.80 3.86 -5.75
CA ALA A 45 -0.55 3.59 -5.04
C ALA A 45 0.65 4.34 -5.64
N THR A 46 0.76 4.38 -6.98
CA THR A 46 1.79 5.17 -7.69
C THR A 46 1.63 6.66 -7.42
N MET A 47 0.41 7.20 -7.51
CA MET A 47 0.17 8.61 -7.18
C MET A 47 0.52 8.95 -5.72
N LEU A 48 0.26 8.04 -4.78
CA LEU A 48 0.67 8.23 -3.38
C LEU A 48 2.20 8.24 -3.24
N ALA A 49 2.92 7.48 -4.08
CA ALA A 49 4.38 7.48 -4.10
C ALA A 49 4.91 8.79 -4.70
N ASP A 50 4.30 9.26 -5.78
CA ASP A 50 4.62 10.55 -6.41
C ASP A 50 4.34 11.73 -5.47
N GLU A 51 3.25 11.66 -4.69
CA GLU A 51 2.91 12.60 -3.61
C GLU A 51 3.86 12.50 -2.40
N GLY A 52 4.73 11.48 -2.37
CA GLY A 52 5.63 11.22 -1.26
C GLY A 52 4.90 10.88 0.03
N LYS A 53 3.71 10.25 -0.03
CA LYS A 53 2.99 9.72 1.14
C LYS A 53 3.36 8.26 1.43
N VAL A 54 3.69 7.52 0.38
CA VAL A 54 4.19 6.14 0.48
C VAL A 54 5.53 6.03 -0.24
N ALA A 55 6.30 5.04 0.14
CA ALA A 55 7.56 4.68 -0.46
C ALA A 55 7.38 3.47 -1.36
N TYR A 56 7.94 3.54 -2.56
CA TYR A 56 7.90 2.47 -3.54
C TYR A 56 9.18 1.62 -3.47
N PHE A 57 9.03 0.30 -3.47
CA PHE A 57 10.14 -0.65 -3.54
C PHE A 57 9.90 -1.64 -4.67
N SER A 58 10.92 -1.87 -5.48
CA SER A 58 10.91 -2.94 -6.48
C SER A 58 11.50 -4.22 -5.87
N THR A 59 10.80 -5.34 -6.00
CA THR A 59 11.25 -6.65 -5.51
C THR A 59 11.13 -7.67 -6.64
N GLY A 60 12.06 -7.61 -7.59
CA GLY A 60 12.11 -8.52 -8.74
C GLY A 60 10.84 -8.44 -9.59
N SER A 61 10.01 -9.49 -9.54
CA SER A 61 8.79 -9.62 -10.35
C SER A 61 7.57 -8.86 -9.82
N THR A 62 7.68 -8.23 -8.65
CA THR A 62 6.58 -7.49 -8.02
C THR A 62 7.06 -6.21 -7.36
N THR A 63 6.11 -5.40 -6.89
CA THR A 63 6.35 -4.13 -6.22
C THR A 63 5.75 -4.15 -4.82
N MET A 64 6.41 -3.42 -3.92
CA MET A 64 5.96 -3.20 -2.55
C MET A 64 5.80 -1.71 -2.30
N TYR A 65 4.89 -1.38 -1.38
CA TYR A 65 4.68 -0.04 -0.89
C TYR A 65 4.77 -0.02 0.63
N CYS A 66 5.28 1.07 1.19
CA CYS A 66 5.40 1.31 2.62
C CYS A 66 4.90 2.71 2.94
N LEU A 67 4.39 2.93 4.15
CA LEU A 67 4.09 4.29 4.61
C LEU A 67 5.40 5.06 4.78
N LYS A 68 5.48 6.29 4.25
CA LYS A 68 6.70 7.10 4.38
C LYS A 68 7.04 7.31 5.85
N GLY A 69 8.31 7.13 6.20
CA GLY A 69 8.79 7.16 7.59
C GLY A 69 8.81 5.80 8.30
N ARG A 70 8.17 4.76 7.74
CA ARG A 70 8.25 3.37 8.25
C ARG A 70 9.19 2.47 7.43
N GLU A 71 9.94 3.04 6.49
CA GLU A 71 10.77 2.31 5.51
C GLU A 71 11.88 1.44 6.16
N ALA A 72 12.40 1.91 7.30
CA ALA A 72 13.47 1.29 8.07
C ALA A 72 12.95 0.25 9.09
N GLU A 73 11.64 0.16 9.30
CA GLU A 73 11.07 -0.88 10.15
C GLU A 73 11.25 -2.24 9.46
N THR A 74 12.16 -3.05 9.99
CA THR A 74 12.42 -4.44 9.57
C THR A 74 11.69 -5.45 10.45
N THR A 75 11.18 -5.02 11.60
CA THR A 75 10.45 -5.82 12.58
C THR A 75 8.94 -5.71 12.40
N ASP A 76 8.27 -6.86 12.53
CA ASP A 76 6.81 -6.93 12.63
C ASP A 76 6.34 -6.21 13.90
N LYS A 77 5.21 -5.47 13.86
CA LYS A 77 4.55 -5.01 15.08
C LYS A 77 4.22 -6.23 15.96
N GLU A 78 4.77 -6.28 17.17
CA GLU A 78 4.36 -7.25 18.20
C GLU A 78 2.91 -6.98 18.61
N GLU A 79 2.16 -8.05 18.89
CA GLU A 79 0.71 -8.05 19.19
C GLU A 79 0.36 -7.29 20.46
#